data_AF-A0A124I1Q5-F1
#
_entry.id   AF-A0A124I1Q5-F1
#
_cell.length_a   1.000
_cell.length_b   1.000
_cell.length_c   1.000
_cell.angle_alpha   90.00
_cell.angle_beta   90.00
_cell.angle_gamma   90.00
#
_symmetry.space_group_name_H-M   'P 1'
#
loop_
_entity.id
_entity.type
_entity.pdbx_description
1 polymer ?
#
loop_
_entity_poly.entity_id
_entity_poly.type
_entity_poly.pdbx_seq_one_letter_code
_entity_poly.pdbx_strand_id
1 'polypeptide(L)'
;MTSPLTLPASLTDARRVDPASDGWAFVTHHAVATPAGDTYVVSGARRYRWEAEGATDPAEQNFGCQLITRHGTDGRPVAVALYGQPRPDGTPSAVEEGTEPTLAVLPDGTLAVSSRPGSTHLLSADLSRVLASWRMPWGWQEEKERNGDPYAASISVTPSGRLLCVTSEYGLSNFAGAHPNIVALSEPGDPLAPGSKATLRALATHDARTDRQTDADLRAHVRYRGAPVGHDNRPSPSLTEIVSEDAARSDDYHDCTMGRPAALGDDLFVVPVFGRLYRSGNRGQVFTFALLDDQGAVRGRLEGLHRYEDSPFTGFCFTVVGDPYRARAFHLNRFGLYAWSADGRLRSRMSTEDKPYKALTHFTLLETTPAGELLLAHRTQHLLLRVPVPEDLDGLAAAVEAALKSYARGRTAWKKEYAPVNWHWVDGSARVHHL
;
A
#
# COMPACT_ATOMS: atom_id res chain seq x y z
N MET A 1 9.52 0.16 -18.80
CA MET A 1 9.20 -1.27 -19.05
C MET A 1 7.73 -1.53 -18.77
N THR A 2 7.07 -2.51 -19.40
CA THR A 2 5.68 -2.89 -19.12
C THR A 2 5.57 -4.38 -18.83
N SER A 3 4.77 -4.79 -17.84
CA SER A 3 4.61 -6.19 -17.41
C SER A 3 3.14 -6.55 -17.18
N PRO A 4 2.65 -7.72 -17.61
CA PRO A 4 1.28 -8.13 -17.36
C PRO A 4 1.06 -8.57 -15.91
N LEU A 5 -0.09 -8.20 -15.35
CA LEU A 5 -0.56 -8.67 -14.06
C LEU A 5 -1.54 -9.81 -14.32
N THR A 6 -1.06 -11.03 -14.15
CA THR A 6 -1.72 -12.25 -14.62
C THR A 6 -2.41 -13.00 -13.48
N LEU A 7 -3.47 -13.73 -13.82
CA LEU A 7 -3.99 -14.81 -13.00
C LEU A 7 -3.31 -16.12 -13.39
N PRO A 8 -3.00 -17.01 -12.43
CA PRO A 8 -2.59 -18.36 -12.76
C PRO A 8 -3.67 -19.10 -13.56
N ALA A 9 -3.26 -19.87 -14.58
CA ALA A 9 -4.15 -20.73 -15.35
C ALA A 9 -4.91 -21.71 -14.45
N SER A 10 -4.21 -22.33 -13.47
CA SER A 10 -4.81 -23.23 -12.50
C SER A 10 -5.94 -22.60 -11.68
N LEU A 11 -5.80 -21.32 -11.32
CA LEU A 11 -6.84 -20.58 -10.62
C LEU A 11 -8.03 -20.27 -11.54
N THR A 12 -7.72 -19.85 -12.77
CA THR A 12 -8.71 -19.56 -13.82
C THR A 12 -9.59 -20.77 -14.09
N ASP A 13 -8.99 -21.95 -14.24
CA ASP A 13 -9.67 -23.21 -14.49
C ASP A 13 -10.50 -23.65 -13.28
N ALA A 14 -9.91 -23.61 -12.07
CA ALA A 14 -10.57 -24.05 -10.85
C ALA A 14 -11.79 -23.20 -10.49
N ARG A 15 -11.78 -21.90 -10.80
CA ARG A 15 -12.87 -20.96 -10.50
C ARG A 15 -13.73 -20.61 -11.70
N ARG A 16 -13.50 -21.27 -12.85
CA ARG A 16 -14.20 -21.01 -14.12
C ARG A 16 -14.32 -19.51 -14.38
N VAL A 17 -13.19 -18.82 -14.33
CA VAL A 17 -13.16 -17.36 -14.50
C VAL A 17 -13.64 -17.02 -15.90
N ASP A 18 -14.77 -16.32 -15.98
CA ASP A 18 -15.32 -15.81 -17.24
C ASP A 18 -15.31 -14.27 -17.22
N PRO A 19 -14.33 -13.64 -17.90
CA PRO A 19 -14.21 -12.19 -17.94
C PRO A 19 -15.28 -11.48 -18.78
N ALA A 20 -16.14 -12.22 -19.50
CA ALA A 20 -17.34 -11.70 -20.15
C ALA A 20 -18.55 -11.64 -19.21
N SER A 21 -18.48 -12.34 -18.06
CA SER A 21 -19.57 -12.41 -17.09
C SER A 21 -19.46 -11.29 -16.03
N ASP A 22 -20.61 -10.89 -15.48
CA ASP A 22 -20.68 -9.83 -14.47
C ASP A 22 -20.16 -10.29 -13.09
N GLY A 23 -19.78 -9.30 -12.27
CA GLY A 23 -19.42 -9.50 -10.86
C GLY A 23 -17.93 -9.75 -10.61
N TRP A 24 -17.12 -9.92 -11.66
CA TRP A 24 -15.67 -10.04 -11.54
C TRP A 24 -14.98 -8.70 -11.34
N ALA A 25 -13.94 -8.69 -10.51
CA ALA A 25 -13.00 -7.60 -10.38
C ALA A 25 -11.58 -8.11 -10.13
N PHE A 26 -10.61 -7.45 -10.74
CA PHE A 26 -9.19 -7.59 -10.43
C PHE A 26 -8.64 -6.23 -10.01
N VAL A 27 -7.94 -6.19 -8.89
CA VAL A 27 -7.41 -4.95 -8.31
C VAL A 27 -5.96 -5.15 -7.94
N THR A 28 -5.10 -4.22 -8.32
CA THR A 28 -3.72 -4.18 -7.85
C THR A 28 -3.63 -3.31 -6.61
N HIS A 29 -3.12 -3.88 -5.52
CA HIS A 29 -3.06 -3.20 -4.22
C HIS A 29 -1.72 -2.50 -4.01
N HIS A 30 -0.60 -3.17 -4.29
CA HIS A 30 0.73 -2.61 -4.09
C HIS A 30 1.80 -3.35 -4.92
N ALA A 31 2.97 -2.76 -5.09
CA ALA A 31 4.13 -3.40 -5.69
C ALA A 31 5.44 -2.90 -5.08
N VAL A 32 6.46 -3.75 -5.03
CA VAL A 32 7.82 -3.39 -4.59
C VAL A 32 8.84 -4.03 -5.51
N ALA A 33 9.95 -3.35 -5.75
CA ALA A 33 11.07 -3.90 -6.53
C ALA A 33 12.27 -4.19 -5.63
N THR A 34 13.00 -5.25 -5.95
CA THR A 34 14.30 -5.53 -5.34
C THR A 34 15.39 -4.67 -6.00
N PRO A 35 16.53 -4.47 -5.33
CA PRO A 35 17.71 -3.86 -5.97
C PRO A 35 18.19 -4.62 -7.21
N ALA A 36 17.93 -5.92 -7.30
CA ALA A 36 18.26 -6.76 -8.45
C ALA A 36 17.30 -6.57 -9.64
N GLY A 37 16.20 -5.85 -9.45
CA GLY A 37 15.25 -5.49 -10.51
C GLY A 37 13.99 -6.36 -10.60
N ASP A 38 13.93 -7.46 -9.85
CA ASP A 38 12.70 -8.24 -9.67
C ASP A 38 11.60 -7.38 -9.05
N THR A 39 10.35 -7.65 -9.37
CA THR A 39 9.20 -6.92 -8.83
C THR A 39 8.20 -7.87 -8.21
N TYR A 40 7.74 -7.59 -7.00
CA TYR A 40 6.63 -8.28 -6.37
C TYR A 40 5.40 -7.39 -6.46
N VAL A 41 4.27 -7.95 -6.87
CA VAL A 41 2.99 -7.25 -6.99
C VAL A 41 1.95 -8.01 -6.19
N VAL A 42 1.26 -7.33 -5.26
CA VAL A 42 0.09 -7.88 -4.58
C VAL A 42 -1.18 -7.37 -5.25
N SER A 43 -2.05 -8.29 -5.63
CA SER A 43 -3.33 -8.02 -6.28
C SER A 43 -4.43 -8.92 -5.71
N GLY A 44 -5.69 -8.51 -5.86
CA GLY A 44 -6.87 -9.25 -5.45
C GLY A 44 -7.74 -9.57 -6.66
N ALA A 45 -8.26 -10.79 -6.72
CA ALA A 45 -9.25 -11.22 -7.70
C ALA A 45 -10.52 -11.64 -6.95
N ARG A 46 -11.68 -11.13 -7.39
CA ARG A 46 -12.96 -11.46 -6.74
C ARG A 46 -14.08 -11.61 -7.75
N ARG A 47 -15.06 -12.45 -7.40
CA ARG A 47 -16.40 -12.48 -7.96
C ARG A 47 -17.41 -12.28 -6.84
N TYR A 48 -18.28 -11.28 -6.98
CA TYR A 48 -19.43 -11.09 -6.09
C TYR A 48 -20.72 -11.00 -6.90
N ARG A 49 -21.68 -11.84 -6.54
CA ARG A 49 -23.06 -11.87 -7.04
C ARG A 49 -23.98 -12.12 -5.85
N TRP A 50 -25.00 -11.28 -5.71
CA TRP A 50 -25.92 -11.36 -4.58
C TRP A 50 -26.75 -12.67 -4.61
N GLU A 51 -27.08 -13.17 -5.80
CA GLU A 51 -27.89 -14.38 -6.03
C GLU A 51 -27.11 -15.69 -5.85
N ALA A 52 -25.78 -15.62 -5.72
CA ALA A 52 -24.90 -16.79 -5.68
C ALA A 52 -24.64 -17.33 -4.26
N GLU A 53 -25.36 -16.83 -3.26
CA GLU A 53 -25.22 -17.30 -1.89
C GLU A 53 -25.69 -18.77 -1.79
N GLY A 54 -24.79 -19.67 -1.39
CA GLY A 54 -25.05 -21.11 -1.34
C GLY A 54 -24.86 -21.86 -2.67
N ALA A 55 -24.41 -21.19 -3.74
CA ALA A 55 -24.13 -21.86 -5.01
C ALA A 55 -23.00 -22.90 -4.86
N THR A 56 -23.12 -24.03 -5.55
CA THR A 56 -22.11 -25.11 -5.54
C THR A 56 -21.27 -25.16 -6.82
N ASP A 57 -21.74 -24.57 -7.93
CA ASP A 57 -20.96 -24.46 -9.16
C ASP A 57 -19.86 -23.40 -8.98
N PRO A 58 -18.57 -23.76 -9.19
CA PRO A 58 -17.48 -22.79 -9.22
C PRO A 58 -17.65 -21.67 -10.24
N ALA A 59 -18.51 -21.78 -11.26
CA ALA A 59 -18.83 -20.70 -12.20
C ALA A 59 -19.78 -19.65 -11.62
N GLU A 60 -20.51 -19.99 -10.56
CA GLU A 60 -21.55 -19.14 -9.97
C GLU A 60 -21.14 -18.60 -8.60
N GLN A 61 -20.37 -19.38 -7.83
CA GLN A 61 -19.95 -19.07 -6.46
C GLN A 61 -19.34 -17.68 -6.26
N ASN A 62 -19.61 -17.05 -5.12
CA ASN A 62 -18.79 -15.94 -4.69
C ASN A 62 -17.34 -16.41 -4.44
N PHE A 63 -16.40 -15.56 -4.81
CA PHE A 63 -14.98 -15.87 -4.75
C PHE A 63 -14.19 -14.60 -4.43
N GLY A 64 -13.16 -14.73 -3.61
CA GLY A 64 -12.15 -13.69 -3.41
C GLY A 64 -10.82 -14.39 -3.18
N CYS A 65 -9.73 -13.92 -3.75
CA CYS A 65 -8.39 -14.37 -3.36
C CYS A 65 -7.41 -13.21 -3.50
N GLN A 66 -6.35 -13.28 -2.71
CA GLN A 66 -5.20 -12.42 -2.87
C GLN A 66 -4.06 -13.20 -3.49
N LEU A 67 -3.24 -12.50 -4.28
CA LEU A 67 -2.11 -13.08 -4.98
C LEU A 67 -0.92 -12.14 -4.91
N ILE A 68 0.26 -12.73 -4.68
CA ILE A 68 1.54 -12.07 -4.81
C ILE A 68 2.24 -12.68 -6.01
N THR A 69 2.48 -11.88 -7.04
CA THR A 69 3.23 -12.30 -8.23
C THR A 69 4.62 -11.73 -8.16
N ARG A 70 5.64 -12.58 -8.28
CA ARG A 70 7.02 -12.17 -8.53
C ARG A 70 7.25 -12.13 -10.04
N HIS A 71 7.66 -10.99 -10.55
CA HIS A 71 8.13 -10.79 -11.91
C HIS A 71 9.67 -10.74 -11.92
N GLY A 72 10.27 -11.44 -12.88
CA GLY A 72 11.70 -11.32 -13.16
C GLY A 72 12.05 -9.96 -13.78
N THR A 73 13.34 -9.74 -14.02
CA THR A 73 13.87 -8.48 -14.61
C THR A 73 13.40 -8.21 -16.04
N ASP A 74 12.96 -9.24 -16.76
CA ASP A 74 12.34 -9.14 -18.09
C ASP A 74 10.84 -8.81 -18.03
N GLY A 75 10.28 -8.71 -16.82
CA GLY A 75 8.88 -8.42 -16.58
C GLY A 75 7.95 -9.63 -16.70
N ARG A 76 8.48 -10.86 -16.83
CA ARG A 76 7.67 -12.09 -16.86
C ARG A 76 7.35 -12.59 -15.45
N PRO A 77 6.12 -13.07 -15.20
CA PRO A 77 5.81 -13.79 -13.97
C PRO A 77 6.71 -15.03 -13.81
N VAL A 78 7.34 -15.21 -12.65
CA VAL A 78 8.18 -16.38 -12.33
C VAL A 78 7.60 -17.24 -11.21
N ALA A 79 6.91 -16.61 -10.26
CA ALA A 79 6.21 -17.29 -9.17
C ALA A 79 4.97 -16.51 -8.75
N VAL A 80 3.94 -17.20 -8.28
CA VAL A 80 2.71 -16.64 -7.72
C VAL A 80 2.37 -17.37 -6.43
N ALA A 81 2.15 -16.62 -5.35
CA ALA A 81 1.57 -17.13 -4.12
C ALA A 81 0.10 -16.73 -4.02
N LEU A 82 -0.78 -17.71 -3.82
CA LEU A 82 -2.22 -17.55 -3.58
C LEU A 82 -2.50 -17.63 -2.07
N TYR A 83 -3.31 -16.70 -1.54
CA TYR A 83 -3.69 -16.68 -0.13
C TYR A 83 -5.07 -16.04 0.12
N GLY A 84 -5.52 -16.10 1.38
CA GLY A 84 -6.80 -15.54 1.83
C GLY A 84 -8.00 -16.47 1.65
N GLN A 85 -7.82 -17.64 1.03
CA GLN A 85 -8.84 -18.68 0.89
C GLN A 85 -8.28 -20.05 1.27
N PRO A 86 -9.14 -20.97 1.75
CA PRO A 86 -8.75 -22.36 1.89
C PRO A 86 -8.18 -22.92 0.58
N ARG A 87 -7.17 -23.75 0.72
CA ARG A 87 -6.57 -24.54 -0.36
C ARG A 87 -7.62 -25.46 -0.98
N PRO A 88 -7.42 -25.95 -2.22
CA PRO A 88 -8.35 -26.90 -2.84
C PRO A 88 -8.63 -28.17 -2.01
N ASP A 89 -7.71 -28.55 -1.13
CA ASP A 89 -7.83 -29.68 -0.19
C ASP A 89 -8.56 -29.32 1.12
N GLY A 90 -9.05 -28.08 1.26
CA GLY A 90 -9.74 -27.58 2.45
C GLY A 90 -8.82 -27.02 3.54
N THR A 91 -7.50 -27.12 3.40
CA THR A 91 -6.55 -26.58 4.36
C THR A 91 -6.67 -25.05 4.43
N PRO A 92 -6.83 -24.44 5.62
CA PRO A 92 -6.85 -22.98 5.74
C PRO A 92 -5.57 -22.34 5.18
N SER A 93 -5.69 -21.14 4.62
CA SER A 93 -4.51 -20.39 4.20
C SER A 93 -3.69 -19.94 5.41
N ALA A 94 -2.35 -20.01 5.32
CA ALA A 94 -1.48 -19.50 6.38
C ALA A 94 -1.45 -17.96 6.44
N VAL A 95 -1.88 -17.28 5.38
CA VAL A 95 -2.05 -15.83 5.31
C VAL A 95 -3.52 -15.50 5.07
N GLU A 96 -4.12 -14.77 5.99
CA GLU A 96 -5.52 -14.37 5.93
C GLU A 96 -5.75 -13.26 4.87
N GLU A 97 -6.99 -13.16 4.38
CA GLU A 97 -7.35 -12.05 3.50
C GLU A 97 -7.48 -10.78 4.34
N GLY A 98 -6.49 -9.89 4.21
CA GLY A 98 -6.51 -8.58 4.86
C GLY A 98 -7.00 -7.47 3.93
N THR A 99 -7.36 -6.33 4.52
CA THR A 99 -7.72 -5.13 3.75
C THR A 99 -6.46 -4.32 3.40
N GLU A 100 -6.43 -3.78 2.18
CA GLU A 100 -5.34 -2.91 1.69
C GLU A 100 -3.93 -3.51 1.90
N PRO A 101 -3.65 -4.72 1.37
CA PRO A 101 -2.36 -5.36 1.57
C PRO A 101 -1.22 -4.54 0.94
N THR A 102 -0.11 -4.45 1.67
CA THR A 102 1.12 -3.78 1.28
C THR A 102 2.29 -4.76 1.35
N LEU A 103 3.36 -4.41 0.65
CA LEU A 103 4.56 -5.25 0.51
C LEU A 103 5.78 -4.44 0.91
N ALA A 104 6.79 -5.12 1.46
CA ALA A 104 8.14 -4.60 1.64
C ALA A 104 9.15 -5.71 1.42
N VAL A 105 10.23 -5.42 0.69
CA VAL A 105 11.40 -6.33 0.61
C VAL A 105 12.35 -5.94 1.73
N LEU A 106 12.56 -6.83 2.69
CA LEU A 106 13.47 -6.62 3.81
C LEU A 106 14.94 -6.70 3.36
N PRO A 107 15.90 -6.19 4.14
CA PRO A 107 17.32 -6.16 3.75
C PRO A 107 17.93 -7.54 3.44
N ASP A 108 17.40 -8.61 4.03
CA ASP A 108 17.82 -10.00 3.78
C ASP A 108 17.16 -10.63 2.54
N GLY A 109 16.29 -9.89 1.84
CA GLY A 109 15.52 -10.34 0.69
C GLY A 109 14.19 -11.03 1.03
N THR A 110 13.87 -11.19 2.32
CA THR A 110 12.57 -11.69 2.77
C THR A 110 11.47 -10.72 2.37
N LEU A 111 10.32 -11.25 1.93
CA LEU A 111 9.16 -10.43 1.59
C LEU A 111 8.23 -10.31 2.80
N ALA A 112 7.98 -9.08 3.27
CA ALA A 112 6.95 -8.80 4.26
C ALA A 112 5.64 -8.41 3.56
N VAL A 113 4.54 -9.01 4.01
CA VAL A 113 3.17 -8.67 3.60
C VAL A 113 2.46 -8.13 4.82
N SER A 114 1.97 -6.89 4.76
CA SER A 114 1.22 -6.26 5.85
C SER A 114 -0.17 -5.88 5.39
N SER A 115 -1.17 -6.00 6.25
CA SER A 115 -2.54 -5.66 5.92
C SER A 115 -3.26 -5.01 7.10
N ARG A 116 -4.24 -4.17 6.80
CA ARG A 116 -5.08 -3.54 7.81
C ARG A 116 -6.06 -4.58 8.40
N PRO A 117 -6.27 -4.57 9.73
CA PRO A 117 -5.79 -3.55 10.67
C PRO A 117 -4.38 -3.74 11.24
N GLY A 118 -3.69 -4.88 11.13
CA GLY A 118 -2.32 -4.96 11.69
C GLY A 118 -1.58 -6.28 11.53
N SER A 119 -2.02 -7.14 10.61
CA SER A 119 -1.40 -8.44 10.37
C SER A 119 -0.16 -8.27 9.50
N THR A 120 0.95 -8.90 9.89
CA THR A 120 2.20 -8.97 9.10
C THR A 120 2.66 -10.41 8.96
N HIS A 121 3.04 -10.80 7.75
CA HIS A 121 3.58 -12.13 7.42
C HIS A 121 4.91 -12.00 6.70
N LEU A 122 5.87 -12.85 7.04
CA LEU A 122 7.14 -12.96 6.32
C LEU A 122 7.07 -14.16 5.38
N LEU A 123 7.44 -13.95 4.12
CA LEU A 123 7.46 -14.96 3.07
C LEU A 123 8.87 -15.12 2.53
N SER A 124 9.22 -16.34 2.12
CA SER A 124 10.44 -16.54 1.34
C SER A 124 10.39 -15.75 0.03
N ALA A 125 11.55 -15.30 -0.46
CA ALA A 125 11.66 -14.53 -1.70
C ALA A 125 11.09 -15.25 -2.94
N ASP A 126 11.13 -16.59 -2.94
CA ASP A 126 10.53 -17.41 -4.01
C ASP A 126 9.01 -17.62 -3.85
N LEU A 127 8.41 -17.04 -2.81
CA LEU A 127 6.99 -17.12 -2.45
C LEU A 127 6.50 -18.53 -2.06
N SER A 128 7.42 -19.48 -1.82
CA SER A 128 7.06 -20.89 -1.60
C SER A 128 6.54 -21.19 -0.19
N ARG A 129 6.86 -20.34 0.81
CA ARG A 129 6.50 -20.60 2.22
C ARG A 129 6.34 -19.32 3.05
N VAL A 130 5.46 -19.42 4.03
CA VAL A 130 5.38 -18.47 5.15
C VAL A 130 6.47 -18.82 6.18
N LEU A 131 7.29 -17.83 6.54
CA LEU A 131 8.39 -17.95 7.50
C LEU A 131 7.98 -17.53 8.91
N ALA A 132 7.11 -16.52 9.02
CA ALA A 132 6.59 -16.01 10.29
C ALA A 132 5.24 -15.31 10.07
N SER A 133 4.44 -15.17 11.13
CA SER A 133 3.15 -14.50 11.09
C SER A 133 2.82 -13.85 12.43
N TRP A 134 2.44 -12.57 12.37
CA TRP A 134 1.98 -11.75 13.47
C TRP A 134 0.59 -11.26 13.12
N ARG A 135 -0.42 -11.96 13.60
CA ARG A 135 -1.81 -11.76 13.17
C ARG A 135 -2.54 -10.80 14.09
N MET A 136 -3.43 -10.01 13.51
CA MET A 136 -4.51 -9.31 14.18
C MET A 136 -5.82 -10.05 13.86
N PRO A 137 -6.25 -11.03 14.68
CA PRO A 137 -7.39 -11.88 14.34
C PRO A 137 -8.75 -11.15 14.30
N TRP A 138 -8.79 -9.90 14.77
CA TRP A 138 -9.99 -9.07 14.78
C TRP A 138 -9.84 -7.83 13.91
N GLY A 139 -10.82 -7.62 13.02
CA GLY A 139 -10.95 -6.44 12.19
C GLY A 139 -11.66 -5.29 12.93
N TRP A 140 -12.84 -4.96 12.41
CA TRP A 140 -13.74 -3.91 12.91
C TRP A 140 -14.74 -4.41 13.98
N GLN A 141 -14.59 -5.65 14.42
CA GLN A 141 -15.48 -6.26 15.41
C GLN A 141 -14.96 -6.02 16.83
N GLU A 142 -15.89 -5.85 17.76
CA GLU A 142 -15.60 -5.77 19.19
C GLU A 142 -15.24 -7.18 19.68
N GLU A 143 -13.97 -7.45 19.96
CA GLU A 143 -13.58 -8.76 20.48
C GLU A 143 -13.49 -8.75 22.01
N LYS A 144 -14.09 -9.77 22.61
CA LYS A 144 -14.11 -10.04 24.05
C LYS A 144 -12.81 -10.69 24.55
N GLU A 145 -11.98 -11.21 23.65
CA GLU A 145 -10.75 -11.94 23.95
C GLU A 145 -9.61 -11.47 23.04
N ARG A 146 -8.77 -10.57 23.54
CA ARG A 146 -7.67 -9.89 22.82
C ARG A 146 -6.48 -10.83 22.50
N ASN A 147 -6.75 -11.97 21.87
CA ASN A 147 -5.81 -13.09 21.69
C ASN A 147 -5.06 -12.97 20.36
N GLY A 148 -4.11 -12.03 20.26
CA GLY A 148 -3.34 -11.81 19.04
C GLY A 148 -2.07 -10.99 19.29
N ASP A 149 -1.06 -11.20 18.44
CA ASP A 149 0.23 -10.52 18.52
C ASP A 149 0.56 -9.79 17.21
N PRO A 150 -0.20 -8.72 16.87
CA PRO A 150 -0.05 -7.99 15.61
C PRO A 150 1.28 -7.25 15.53
N TYR A 151 1.75 -6.93 14.32
CA TYR A 151 3.00 -6.17 14.14
C TYR A 151 2.75 -4.79 13.53
N ALA A 152 2.42 -4.71 12.24
CA ALA A 152 2.21 -3.47 11.52
C ALA A 152 1.12 -3.61 10.45
N ALA A 153 0.36 -2.53 10.22
CA ALA A 153 -0.61 -2.41 9.14
C ALA A 153 0.08 -2.15 7.79
N SER A 154 1.25 -1.51 7.81
CA SER A 154 2.10 -1.29 6.64
C SER A 154 3.55 -1.13 7.04
N ILE A 155 4.47 -1.55 6.16
CA ILE A 155 5.93 -1.43 6.34
C ILE A 155 6.51 -0.79 5.08
N SER A 156 7.45 0.14 5.26
CA SER A 156 8.37 0.62 4.23
C SER A 156 9.80 0.54 4.75
N VAL A 157 10.78 0.32 3.88
CA VAL A 157 12.18 0.12 4.29
C VAL A 157 13.00 1.35 3.90
N THR A 158 13.77 1.88 4.85
CA THR A 158 14.68 3.00 4.61
C THR A 158 15.99 2.52 3.96
N PRO A 159 16.84 3.41 3.43
CA PRO A 159 18.11 3.01 2.81
C PRO A 159 19.04 2.22 3.75
N SER A 160 19.07 2.55 5.05
CA SER A 160 19.83 1.81 6.07
C SER A 160 19.18 0.50 6.50
N GLY A 161 18.01 0.14 5.96
CA GLY A 161 17.30 -1.09 6.28
C GLY A 161 16.38 -1.00 7.50
N ARG A 162 16.13 0.21 8.04
CA ARG A 162 15.15 0.41 9.11
C ARG A 162 13.74 0.30 8.56
N LEU A 163 12.81 -0.05 9.44
CA LEU A 163 11.41 -0.27 9.09
C LEU A 163 10.59 0.94 9.52
N LEU A 164 10.08 1.70 8.55
CA LEU A 164 9.04 2.70 8.77
C LEU A 164 7.68 2.00 8.75
N CYS A 165 7.07 1.90 9.93
CA CYS A 165 5.88 1.13 10.18
C CYS A 165 4.69 2.03 10.52
N VAL A 166 3.50 1.60 10.14
CA VAL A 166 2.26 2.05 10.77
C VAL A 166 1.71 0.93 11.61
N THR A 167 1.42 1.19 12.88
CA THR A 167 0.76 0.24 13.77
C THR A 167 -0.62 0.76 14.15
N SER A 168 -1.50 -0.19 14.47
CA SER A 168 -2.88 0.11 14.83
C SER A 168 -3.12 -0.03 16.32
N GLU A 169 -3.99 0.82 16.83
CA GLU A 169 -4.43 0.81 18.22
C GLU A 169 -5.93 0.53 18.30
N TYR A 170 -6.33 -0.12 19.38
CA TYR A 170 -7.72 -0.35 19.73
C TYR A 170 -8.17 0.67 20.79
N GLY A 171 -9.47 1.00 20.81
CA GLY A 171 -10.05 1.83 21.87
C GLY A 171 -9.78 3.34 21.72
N LEU A 172 -9.40 3.81 20.54
CA LEU A 172 -9.20 5.23 20.24
C LEU A 172 -10.50 6.02 20.11
N SER A 173 -11.64 5.36 19.90
CA SER A 173 -12.93 6.03 19.72
C SER A 173 -14.08 5.23 20.31
N ASN A 174 -15.28 5.80 20.26
CA ASN A 174 -16.51 5.11 20.66
C ASN A 174 -16.94 3.99 19.70
N PHE A 175 -16.26 3.84 18.56
CA PHE A 175 -16.51 2.76 17.61
C PHE A 175 -15.57 1.58 17.87
N ALA A 176 -16.06 0.37 17.56
CA ALA A 176 -15.27 -0.84 17.68
C ALA A 176 -14.20 -0.94 16.58
N GLY A 177 -13.10 -1.61 16.90
CA GLY A 177 -12.05 -1.98 15.94
C GLY A 177 -10.69 -1.33 16.20
N ALA A 178 -9.67 -1.93 15.61
CA ALA A 178 -8.31 -1.37 15.61
C ALA A 178 -8.12 -0.44 14.41
N HIS A 179 -7.46 0.70 14.62
CA HIS A 179 -7.23 1.72 13.60
C HIS A 179 -5.75 2.06 13.48
N PRO A 180 -5.21 2.22 12.25
CA PRO A 180 -3.87 2.74 12.03
C PRO A 180 -3.70 4.09 12.72
N ASN A 181 -2.76 4.18 13.68
CA ASN A 181 -2.65 5.37 14.51
C ASN A 181 -1.23 5.78 14.87
N ILE A 182 -0.27 4.85 14.94
CA ILE A 182 1.11 5.19 15.28
C ILE A 182 1.99 5.05 14.05
N VAL A 183 2.72 6.13 13.72
CA VAL A 183 3.89 6.06 12.83
C VAL A 183 5.09 5.74 13.70
N ALA A 184 5.80 4.67 13.37
CA ALA A 184 6.95 4.21 14.15
C ALA A 184 8.09 3.78 13.25
N LEU A 185 9.30 3.78 13.82
CA LEU A 185 10.53 3.44 13.12
C LEU A 185 11.29 2.39 13.92
N SER A 186 11.80 1.36 13.25
CA SER A 186 12.64 0.37 13.93
C SER A 186 13.96 0.98 14.37
N GLU A 187 14.54 0.43 15.44
CA GLU A 187 15.89 0.79 15.84
C GLU A 187 16.92 0.27 14.81
N PRO A 188 18.06 0.97 14.63
CA PRO A 188 19.14 0.48 13.79
C PRO A 188 19.62 -0.91 14.24
N GLY A 189 19.73 -1.84 13.29
CA GLY A 189 20.22 -3.20 13.58
C GLY A 189 19.22 -4.11 14.30
N ASP A 190 17.95 -3.72 14.42
CA ASP A 190 16.87 -4.57 14.96
C ASP A 190 16.02 -5.14 13.80
N PRO A 191 16.37 -6.32 13.24
CA PRO A 191 15.69 -6.85 12.07
C PRO A 191 14.36 -7.51 12.43
N LEU A 192 13.39 -7.36 11.53
CA LEU A 192 12.20 -8.20 11.52
C LEU A 192 12.53 -9.53 10.86
N ALA A 193 12.53 -10.62 11.63
CA ALA A 193 12.93 -11.95 11.16
C ALA A 193 12.08 -13.05 11.82
N PRO A 194 12.11 -14.29 11.32
CA PRO A 194 11.44 -15.40 11.99
C PRO A 194 11.91 -15.55 13.44
N GLY A 195 10.98 -15.47 14.40
CA GLY A 195 11.28 -15.51 15.83
C GLY A 195 11.81 -14.21 16.43
N SER A 196 12.03 -13.15 15.63
CA SER A 196 12.49 -11.83 16.08
C SER A 196 11.53 -10.74 15.62
N LYS A 197 10.84 -10.12 16.58
CA LYS A 197 9.91 -9.02 16.33
C LYS A 197 10.60 -7.70 16.64
N ALA A 198 11.01 -6.98 15.60
CA ALA A 198 11.74 -5.74 15.77
C ALA A 198 10.96 -4.72 16.61
N THR A 199 11.63 -4.09 17.56
CA THR A 199 11.09 -3.00 18.37
C THR A 199 10.94 -1.75 17.51
N LEU A 200 9.81 -1.08 17.67
CA LEU A 200 9.42 0.12 16.95
C LEU A 200 9.35 1.29 17.92
N ARG A 201 10.11 2.35 17.64
CA ARG A 201 10.00 3.62 18.36
C ARG A 201 8.94 4.48 17.69
N ALA A 202 7.93 4.89 18.46
CA ALA A 202 6.88 5.76 17.98
C ALA A 202 7.43 7.16 17.68
N LEU A 203 7.20 7.63 16.46
CA LEU A 203 7.56 8.96 15.97
C LEU A 203 6.38 9.92 16.14
N ALA A 204 5.20 9.49 15.71
CA ALA A 204 4.00 10.31 15.74
C ALA A 204 2.76 9.49 16.05
N THR A 205 1.82 10.14 16.72
CA THR A 205 0.46 9.65 16.95
C THR A 205 -0.46 10.37 15.97
N HIS A 206 -1.32 9.66 15.24
CA HIS A 206 -2.31 10.27 14.37
C HIS A 206 -3.41 10.98 15.16
N ASP A 207 -4.01 10.26 16.11
CA ASP A 207 -5.08 10.74 16.97
C ASP A 207 -4.75 10.50 18.45
N ALA A 208 -4.87 11.54 19.27
CA ALA A 208 -4.55 11.52 20.69
C ALA A 208 -5.61 10.83 21.57
N ARG A 209 -6.82 10.57 21.05
CA ARG A 209 -7.91 9.92 21.82
C ARG A 209 -7.50 8.53 22.30
N THR A 210 -7.94 8.18 23.51
CA THR A 210 -7.66 6.89 24.19
C THR A 210 -8.85 6.41 25.03
N ASP A 211 -10.06 6.91 24.74
CA ASP A 211 -11.25 6.85 25.62
C ASP A 211 -11.60 5.44 26.14
N ARG A 212 -11.25 4.38 25.38
CA ARG A 212 -11.54 2.99 25.71
C ARG A 212 -10.33 2.08 25.73
N GLN A 213 -9.13 2.65 25.64
CA GLN A 213 -7.90 1.87 25.73
C GLN A 213 -7.74 1.33 27.15
N THR A 214 -7.13 0.16 27.26
CA THR A 214 -6.78 -0.51 28.52
C THR A 214 -5.39 -1.13 28.38
N ASP A 215 -4.79 -1.58 29.48
CA ASP A 215 -3.45 -2.20 29.48
C ASP A 215 -3.31 -3.39 28.51
N ALA A 216 -4.39 -4.13 28.26
CA ALA A 216 -4.37 -5.26 27.33
C ALA A 216 -4.37 -4.85 25.85
N ASP A 217 -4.57 -3.57 25.54
CA ASP A 217 -4.43 -3.02 24.19
C ASP A 217 -2.97 -2.59 23.90
N LEU A 218 -2.15 -2.44 24.93
CA LEU A 218 -0.75 -2.01 24.82
C LEU A 218 0.10 -3.08 24.14
N ARG A 219 1.02 -2.64 23.28
CA ARG A 219 1.89 -3.54 22.51
C ARG A 219 3.35 -3.33 22.90
N ALA A 220 3.97 -4.37 23.46
CA ALA A 220 5.34 -4.29 23.99
C ALA A 220 6.38 -3.88 22.94
N HIS A 221 6.17 -4.24 21.66
CA HIS A 221 7.08 -3.91 20.57
C HIS A 221 6.94 -2.47 20.06
N VAL A 222 5.93 -1.69 20.48
CA VAL A 222 5.75 -0.29 20.05
C VAL A 222 5.99 0.61 21.25
N ARG A 223 7.10 1.35 21.26
CA ARG A 223 7.60 2.06 22.44
C ARG A 223 7.68 3.56 22.20
N TYR A 224 7.32 4.32 23.23
CA TYR A 224 7.60 5.75 23.37
C TYR A 224 8.24 5.99 24.74
N ARG A 225 9.35 6.72 24.76
CA ARG A 225 10.14 6.99 25.99
C ARG A 225 10.47 5.74 26.81
N GLY A 226 10.74 4.62 26.12
CA GLY A 226 11.12 3.36 26.73
C GLY A 226 9.97 2.52 27.29
N ALA A 227 8.70 2.96 27.21
CA ALA A 227 7.54 2.18 27.62
C ALA A 227 6.59 1.94 26.43
N PRO A 228 5.71 0.92 26.47
CA PRO A 228 4.69 0.72 25.43
C PRO A 228 3.85 1.97 25.18
N VAL A 229 3.47 2.21 23.93
CA VAL A 229 2.55 3.31 23.58
C VAL A 229 1.15 3.00 24.05
N GLY A 230 0.52 3.98 24.70
CA GLY A 230 -0.90 4.00 25.02
C GLY A 230 -1.20 4.93 26.18
N HIS A 231 -2.49 5.21 26.38
CA HIS A 231 -2.97 6.23 27.31
C HIS A 231 -2.21 7.55 27.10
N ASP A 232 -1.61 8.10 28.16
CA ASP A 232 -0.86 9.35 28.09
C ASP A 232 0.60 9.17 27.60
N ASN A 233 1.10 7.93 27.49
CA ASN A 233 2.47 7.66 27.03
C ASN A 233 2.53 7.54 25.50
N ARG A 234 2.47 8.68 24.81
CA ARG A 234 2.53 8.71 23.34
C ARG A 234 3.11 10.02 22.80
N PRO A 235 3.58 10.05 21.55
CA PRO A 235 3.96 11.29 20.88
C PRO A 235 2.82 12.31 20.90
N SER A 236 3.13 13.55 21.30
CA SER A 236 2.22 14.69 21.37
C SER A 236 2.98 15.99 21.00
N PRO A 237 2.35 16.96 20.31
CA PRO A 237 0.99 16.91 19.79
C PRO A 237 0.81 15.83 18.72
N SER A 238 -0.41 15.30 18.59
CA SER A 238 -0.80 14.35 17.55
C SER A 238 -0.77 15.02 16.17
N LEU A 239 -0.69 14.21 15.11
CA LEU A 239 -0.74 14.70 13.73
C LEU A 239 -2.03 15.46 13.47
N THR A 240 -3.16 14.99 14.00
CA THR A 240 -4.46 15.68 13.88
C THR A 240 -4.41 17.07 14.50
N GLU A 241 -3.82 17.22 15.70
CA GLU A 241 -3.65 18.53 16.35
C GLU A 241 -2.72 19.43 15.53
N ILE A 242 -1.57 18.90 15.10
CA ILE A 242 -0.58 19.61 14.28
C ILE A 242 -1.22 20.16 13.00
N VAL A 243 -1.91 19.32 12.21
CA VAL A 243 -2.50 19.77 10.94
C VAL A 243 -3.71 20.67 11.13
N SER A 244 -4.33 20.67 12.32
CA SER A 244 -5.46 21.53 12.66
C SER A 244 -5.04 22.96 12.98
N GLU A 245 -3.79 23.20 13.40
CA GLU A 245 -3.27 24.55 13.67
C GLU A 245 -3.30 25.43 12.42
N ASP A 246 -3.04 24.85 11.25
CA ASP A 246 -3.07 25.50 9.94
C ASP A 246 -4.44 25.42 9.23
N ALA A 247 -5.43 24.79 9.84
CA ALA A 247 -6.71 24.53 9.19
C ALA A 247 -7.59 25.78 9.15
N ALA A 248 -8.37 25.93 8.07
CA ALA A 248 -9.30 27.06 7.93
C ALA A 248 -10.44 27.01 8.95
N ARG A 249 -10.78 25.81 9.45
CA ARG A 249 -11.78 25.57 10.49
C ARG A 249 -11.20 24.57 11.49
N SER A 250 -11.52 24.76 12.77
CA SER A 250 -11.09 23.86 13.86
C SER A 250 -11.48 22.40 13.65
N ASP A 251 -12.53 22.15 12.87
CA ASP A 251 -13.15 20.84 12.71
C ASP A 251 -12.77 20.17 11.39
N ASP A 252 -11.96 20.83 10.55
CA ASP A 252 -11.62 20.35 9.20
C ASP A 252 -10.95 18.95 9.25
N TYR A 253 -10.11 18.70 10.26
CA TYR A 253 -9.45 17.40 10.49
C TYR A 253 -10.11 16.54 11.57
N HIS A 254 -11.34 16.88 11.99
CA HIS A 254 -12.10 16.03 12.90
C HIS A 254 -12.39 14.66 12.25
N ASP A 255 -12.09 13.58 12.96
CA ASP A 255 -12.16 12.19 12.45
C ASP A 255 -11.40 11.98 11.12
N CYS A 256 -10.25 12.66 10.97
CA CYS A 256 -9.38 12.44 9.82
C CYS A 256 -8.72 11.05 9.87
N THR A 257 -8.17 10.63 8.73
CA THR A 257 -7.51 9.32 8.55
C THR A 257 -6.05 9.52 8.14
N MET A 258 -5.19 8.65 8.63
CA MET A 258 -3.78 8.58 8.21
C MET A 258 -3.63 7.68 6.98
N GLY A 259 -2.91 8.19 5.97
CA GLY A 259 -2.44 7.39 4.84
C GLY A 259 -1.20 6.58 5.19
N ARG A 260 -0.68 5.82 4.23
CA ARG A 260 0.61 5.13 4.38
C ARG A 260 1.77 6.14 4.30
N PRO A 261 2.65 6.22 5.30
CA PRO A 261 3.87 7.00 5.24
C PRO A 261 4.85 6.46 4.18
N ALA A 262 5.67 7.35 3.64
CA ALA A 262 6.76 6.97 2.75
C ALA A 262 8.09 7.59 3.23
N ALA A 263 9.18 6.84 3.03
CA ALA A 263 10.52 7.31 3.37
C ALA A 263 11.11 8.17 2.25
N LEU A 264 11.67 9.32 2.63
CA LEU A 264 12.48 10.19 1.77
C LEU A 264 13.98 10.07 2.12
N GLY A 265 14.32 9.31 3.15
CA GLY A 265 15.68 9.02 3.59
C GLY A 265 15.63 8.13 4.83
N ASP A 266 16.73 8.10 5.57
CA ASP A 266 16.79 7.44 6.89
C ASP A 266 16.22 8.32 8.01
N ASP A 267 16.16 9.63 7.78
CA ASP A 267 15.85 10.67 8.76
C ASP A 267 14.67 11.57 8.37
N LEU A 268 14.00 11.28 7.24
CA LEU A 268 12.91 12.11 6.72
C LEU A 268 11.80 11.24 6.12
N PHE A 269 10.56 11.53 6.54
CA PHE A 269 9.37 10.79 6.16
C PHE A 269 8.24 11.73 5.75
N VAL A 270 7.42 11.32 4.79
CA VAL A 270 6.14 11.96 4.48
C VAL A 270 5.00 11.14 5.07
N VAL A 271 4.11 11.80 5.82
CA VAL A 271 2.92 11.19 6.44
C VAL A 271 1.66 11.87 5.90
N PRO A 272 0.85 11.18 5.08
CA PRO A 272 -0.42 11.72 4.61
C PRO A 272 -1.49 11.72 5.71
N VAL A 273 -2.21 12.83 5.82
CA VAL A 273 -3.39 12.99 6.67
C VAL A 273 -4.54 13.51 5.82
N PHE A 274 -5.66 12.79 5.81
CA PHE A 274 -6.82 13.09 4.97
C PHE A 274 -8.05 13.34 5.84
N GLY A 275 -8.77 14.43 5.59
CA GLY A 275 -10.06 14.71 6.22
C GLY A 275 -11.07 13.57 6.04
N ARG A 276 -12.10 13.59 6.87
CA ARG A 276 -13.11 12.54 6.93
C ARG A 276 -13.79 12.29 5.59
N LEU A 277 -14.02 11.01 5.29
CA LEU A 277 -14.86 10.59 4.16
C LEU A 277 -16.35 10.65 4.52
N TYR A 278 -17.12 11.39 3.71
CA TYR A 278 -18.56 11.52 3.81
C TYR A 278 -19.27 10.80 2.66
N ARG A 279 -20.44 10.23 2.94
CA ARG A 279 -21.32 9.63 1.92
C ARG A 279 -21.90 10.67 0.95
N SER A 280 -22.10 11.90 1.41
CA SER A 280 -22.71 13.01 0.64
C SER A 280 -21.73 13.69 -0.34
N GLY A 281 -20.44 13.34 -0.30
CA GLY A 281 -19.42 13.89 -1.19
C GLY A 281 -18.16 14.34 -0.45
N ASN A 282 -17.02 14.24 -1.14
CA ASN A 282 -15.69 14.49 -0.56
C ASN A 282 -14.92 15.60 -1.28
N ARG A 283 -15.58 16.33 -2.20
CA ARG A 283 -14.93 17.40 -2.96
C ARG A 283 -14.54 18.52 -1.99
N GLY A 284 -13.27 18.92 -2.04
CA GLY A 284 -12.75 19.96 -1.16
C GLY A 284 -12.59 19.53 0.28
N GLN A 285 -12.49 18.22 0.58
CA GLN A 285 -12.00 17.79 1.89
C GLN A 285 -10.54 18.20 2.08
N VAL A 286 -10.14 18.47 3.34
CA VAL A 286 -8.76 18.82 3.66
C VAL A 286 -7.83 17.62 3.52
N PHE A 287 -6.58 17.90 3.21
CA PHE A 287 -5.51 16.92 3.22
C PHE A 287 -4.17 17.62 3.44
N THR A 288 -3.24 16.92 4.08
CA THR A 288 -1.87 17.36 4.29
C THR A 288 -0.92 16.18 4.07
N PHE A 289 0.22 16.44 3.45
CA PHE A 289 1.33 15.50 3.41
C PHE A 289 2.44 16.06 4.33
N ALA A 290 2.40 15.71 5.61
CA ALA A 290 3.31 16.26 6.61
C ALA A 290 4.71 15.66 6.46
N LEU A 291 5.75 16.48 6.61
CA LEU A 291 7.14 16.03 6.64
C LEU A 291 7.59 15.90 8.10
N LEU A 292 8.04 14.72 8.47
CA LEU A 292 8.52 14.41 9.81
C LEU A 292 9.97 13.92 9.75
N ASP A 293 10.78 14.30 10.74
CA ASP A 293 12.09 13.69 10.92
C ASP A 293 12.03 12.37 11.72
N ASP A 294 13.18 11.71 11.90
CA ASP A 294 13.27 10.49 12.70
C ASP A 294 13.13 10.68 14.21
N GLN A 295 12.91 11.89 14.69
CA GLN A 295 12.50 12.14 16.06
C GLN A 295 11.01 12.45 16.17
N GLY A 296 10.30 12.45 15.04
CA GLY A 296 8.88 12.78 14.97
C GLY A 296 8.60 14.28 14.94
N ALA A 297 9.62 15.14 14.80
CA ALA A 297 9.42 16.57 14.70
C ALA A 297 8.98 16.96 13.29
N VAL A 298 8.01 17.87 13.21
CA VAL A 298 7.48 18.38 11.94
C VAL A 298 8.51 19.30 11.29
N ARG A 299 8.92 18.95 10.08
CA ARG A 299 9.87 19.72 9.26
C ARG A 299 9.18 20.63 8.25
N GLY A 300 7.91 20.36 7.96
CA GLY A 300 7.11 21.09 6.98
C GLY A 300 6.01 20.20 6.38
N ARG A 301 5.65 20.47 5.12
CA ARG A 301 4.68 19.69 4.34
C ARG A 301 5.01 19.71 2.86
N LEU A 302 4.46 18.79 2.07
CA LEU A 302 4.50 18.90 0.62
C LEU A 302 3.56 20.03 0.17
N GLU A 303 4.12 21.06 -0.44
CA GLU A 303 3.40 22.29 -0.81
C GLU A 303 2.89 22.28 -2.26
N GLY A 304 2.07 23.28 -2.62
CA GLY A 304 1.71 23.55 -4.01
C GLY A 304 0.53 22.76 -4.58
N LEU A 305 -0.19 21.99 -3.74
CA LEU A 305 -1.46 21.37 -4.12
C LEU A 305 -2.65 22.23 -3.70
N HIS A 306 -3.57 22.44 -4.62
CA HIS A 306 -4.81 23.15 -4.33
C HIS A 306 -5.88 22.17 -3.81
N ARG A 307 -6.53 22.53 -2.69
CA ARG A 307 -7.53 21.70 -1.98
C ARG A 307 -8.65 21.16 -2.88
N TYR A 308 -9.03 21.90 -3.92
CA TYR A 308 -10.13 21.54 -4.82
C TYR A 308 -9.68 21.02 -6.18
N GLU A 309 -8.63 21.60 -6.75
CA GLU A 309 -8.18 21.31 -8.12
C GLU A 309 -7.22 20.13 -8.18
N ASP A 310 -6.55 19.83 -7.06
CA ASP A 310 -5.57 18.75 -6.94
C ASP A 310 -6.01 17.73 -5.86
N SER A 311 -7.32 17.67 -5.60
CA SER A 311 -7.88 16.93 -4.47
C SER A 311 -7.71 15.41 -4.63
N PRO A 312 -7.08 14.70 -3.66
CA PRO A 312 -6.93 13.25 -3.69
C PRO A 312 -8.28 12.52 -3.55
N PHE A 313 -9.30 13.19 -2.99
CA PHE A 313 -10.65 12.65 -2.82
C PHE A 313 -11.38 12.45 -4.15
N THR A 314 -11.01 13.18 -5.20
CA THR A 314 -11.60 12.97 -6.52
C THR A 314 -10.91 11.78 -7.18
N GLY A 315 -11.58 10.63 -7.16
CA GLY A 315 -11.01 9.37 -7.64
C GLY A 315 -10.27 8.56 -6.59
N PHE A 316 -10.37 8.93 -5.30
CA PHE A 316 -9.84 8.19 -4.15
C PHE A 316 -8.35 7.79 -4.29
N CYS A 317 -7.53 8.77 -4.64
CA CYS A 317 -6.09 8.61 -4.85
C CYS A 317 -5.34 9.13 -3.61
N PHE A 318 -5.09 8.28 -2.62
CA PHE A 318 -4.51 8.70 -1.33
C PHE A 318 -3.02 8.34 -1.16
N THR A 319 -2.41 7.72 -2.17
CA THR A 319 -1.03 7.25 -2.10
C THR A 319 -0.04 8.37 -2.35
N VAL A 320 0.91 8.55 -1.42
CA VAL A 320 2.20 9.20 -1.69
C VAL A 320 3.28 8.12 -1.69
N VAL A 321 4.28 8.26 -2.55
CA VAL A 321 5.44 7.35 -2.57
C VAL A 321 6.72 8.15 -2.45
N GLY A 322 7.77 7.55 -1.90
CA GLY A 322 9.08 8.17 -1.72
C GLY A 322 10.13 7.50 -2.61
N ASP A 323 11.11 8.28 -3.07
CA ASP A 323 12.43 7.78 -3.45
C ASP A 323 13.40 8.13 -2.31
N PRO A 324 13.68 7.19 -1.40
CA PRO A 324 14.52 7.48 -0.25
C PRO A 324 16.01 7.61 -0.60
N TYR A 325 16.44 7.17 -1.77
CA TYR A 325 17.85 7.29 -2.20
C TYR A 325 18.14 8.67 -2.82
N ARG A 326 17.10 9.37 -3.26
CA ARG A 326 17.20 10.69 -3.90
C ARG A 326 16.41 11.79 -3.19
N ALA A 327 15.79 11.46 -2.06
CA ALA A 327 14.97 12.32 -1.22
C ALA A 327 13.88 13.08 -1.98
N ARG A 328 12.98 12.32 -2.63
CA ARG A 328 11.87 12.85 -3.44
C ARG A 328 10.56 12.18 -3.08
N ALA A 329 9.48 12.95 -3.14
CA ALA A 329 8.13 12.42 -3.00
C ALA A 329 7.38 12.51 -4.33
N PHE A 330 6.46 11.57 -4.56
CA PHE A 330 5.58 11.57 -5.73
C PHE A 330 4.14 11.26 -5.34
N HIS A 331 3.21 11.88 -6.06
CA HIS A 331 1.78 11.66 -5.89
C HIS A 331 1.12 11.66 -7.26
N LEU A 332 0.24 10.69 -7.50
CA LEU A 332 -0.60 10.63 -8.69
C LEU A 332 -2.06 10.64 -8.27
N ASN A 333 -2.82 11.59 -8.77
CA ASN A 333 -4.27 11.60 -8.60
C ASN A 333 -4.97 11.76 -9.96
N ARG A 334 -6.27 12.06 -9.93
CA ARG A 334 -7.06 12.27 -11.15
C ARG A 334 -6.59 13.45 -11.99
N PHE A 335 -5.95 14.44 -11.38
CA PHE A 335 -5.63 15.73 -11.99
C PHE A 335 -4.19 15.81 -12.47
N GLY A 336 -3.24 15.13 -11.82
CA GLY A 336 -1.85 15.15 -12.25
C GLY A 336 -0.94 14.16 -11.54
N LEU A 337 0.29 14.09 -12.07
CA LEU A 337 1.46 13.54 -11.38
C LEU A 337 2.30 14.71 -10.85
N TYR A 338 2.64 14.65 -9.58
CA TYR A 338 3.35 15.69 -8.85
C TYR A 338 4.62 15.11 -8.24
N ALA A 339 5.69 15.91 -8.25
CA ALA A 339 6.99 15.53 -7.69
C ALA A 339 7.56 16.65 -6.81
N TRP A 340 8.06 16.28 -5.63
CA TRP A 340 8.63 17.20 -4.65
C TRP A 340 10.08 16.86 -4.31
N SER A 341 10.84 17.87 -3.92
CA SER A 341 12.11 17.70 -3.21
C SER A 341 11.89 17.43 -1.72
N ALA A 342 12.96 17.04 -1.03
CA ALA A 342 12.99 16.73 0.40
C ALA A 342 12.47 17.87 1.31
N ASP A 343 12.62 19.11 0.89
CA ASP A 343 12.14 20.30 1.60
C ASP A 343 10.63 20.56 1.41
N GLY A 344 9.93 19.70 0.67
CA GLY A 344 8.49 19.83 0.43
C GLY A 344 8.13 20.78 -0.70
N ARG A 345 9.10 21.31 -1.47
CA ARG A 345 8.81 22.19 -2.61
C ARG A 345 8.39 21.40 -3.84
N LEU A 346 7.29 21.80 -4.47
CA LEU A 346 6.83 21.20 -5.72
C LEU A 346 7.81 21.54 -6.85
N ARG A 347 8.37 20.51 -7.49
CA ARG A 347 9.36 20.63 -8.56
C ARG A 347 8.79 20.35 -9.94
N SER A 348 7.82 19.45 -10.03
CA SER A 348 7.17 19.10 -11.29
C SER A 348 5.69 18.82 -11.09
N ARG A 349 4.87 19.31 -12.03
CA ARG A 349 3.44 19.04 -12.12
C ARG A 349 3.11 18.71 -13.57
N MET A 350 2.59 17.52 -13.80
CA MET A 350 2.11 17.05 -15.11
C MET A 350 0.60 16.94 -15.05
N SER A 351 -0.10 17.92 -15.65
CA SER A 351 -1.56 17.93 -15.66
C SER A 351 -2.11 16.85 -16.59
N THR A 352 -3.08 16.08 -16.13
CA THR A 352 -3.80 15.10 -16.95
C THR A 352 -4.77 15.74 -17.95
N GLU A 353 -4.98 17.06 -17.89
CA GLU A 353 -5.67 17.80 -18.94
C GLU A 353 -4.78 17.95 -20.18
N ASP A 354 -3.45 17.96 -20.00
CA ASP A 354 -2.51 18.02 -21.09
C ASP A 354 -2.49 16.69 -21.85
N LYS A 355 -2.60 16.79 -23.18
CA LYS A 355 -2.66 15.63 -24.08
C LYS A 355 -1.57 14.58 -23.83
N PRO A 356 -0.29 14.92 -23.55
CA PRO A 356 0.75 13.93 -23.28
C PRO A 356 0.49 13.06 -22.04
N TYR A 357 -0.20 13.61 -21.03
CA TYR A 357 -0.33 12.98 -19.70
C TYR A 357 -1.74 12.48 -19.39
N LYS A 358 -2.72 12.75 -20.26
CA LYS A 358 -4.13 12.31 -20.10
C LYS A 358 -4.28 10.83 -19.73
N ALA A 359 -3.41 9.98 -20.27
CA ALA A 359 -3.43 8.54 -19.98
C ALA A 359 -3.18 8.20 -18.51
N LEU A 360 -2.50 9.07 -17.73
CA LEU A 360 -2.23 8.86 -16.31
C LEU A 360 -3.51 8.71 -15.47
N THR A 361 -4.65 9.24 -15.93
CA THR A 361 -5.96 9.04 -15.28
C THR A 361 -6.37 7.57 -15.20
N HIS A 362 -5.76 6.70 -15.99
CA HIS A 362 -5.99 5.26 -15.97
C HIS A 362 -4.98 4.49 -15.13
N PHE A 363 -3.99 5.15 -14.54
CA PHE A 363 -2.95 4.54 -13.72
C PHE A 363 -3.14 4.87 -12.24
N THR A 364 -2.69 3.95 -11.40
CA THR A 364 -2.43 4.19 -9.98
C THR A 364 -0.94 4.13 -9.72
N LEU A 365 -0.44 5.01 -8.86
CA LEU A 365 0.94 4.99 -8.40
C LEU A 365 1.07 3.99 -7.26
N LEU A 366 2.06 3.10 -7.35
CA LEU A 366 2.27 2.02 -6.40
C LEU A 366 3.47 2.29 -5.48
N GLU A 367 4.66 2.52 -6.05
CA GLU A 367 5.92 2.69 -5.30
C GLU A 367 7.02 3.28 -6.19
N THR A 368 8.16 3.66 -5.60
CA THR A 368 9.42 3.88 -6.34
C THR A 368 10.38 2.70 -6.18
N THR A 369 11.01 2.26 -7.27
CA THR A 369 12.03 1.21 -7.20
C THR A 369 13.34 1.75 -6.61
N PRO A 370 14.21 0.89 -6.05
CA PRO A 370 15.56 1.31 -5.64
C PRO A 370 16.39 1.93 -6.78
N ALA A 371 16.08 1.58 -8.03
CA ALA A 371 16.72 2.14 -9.22
C ALA A 371 16.22 3.55 -9.58
N GLY A 372 15.23 4.10 -8.88
CA GLY A 372 14.65 5.42 -9.18
C GLY A 372 13.61 5.38 -10.30
N GLU A 373 12.77 4.35 -10.34
CA GLU A 373 11.65 4.29 -11.29
C GLU A 373 10.31 4.30 -10.56
N LEU A 374 9.32 5.03 -11.09
CA LEU A 374 7.94 4.95 -10.60
C LEU A 374 7.28 3.66 -11.11
N LEU A 375 6.63 2.94 -10.21
CA LEU A 375 5.77 1.80 -10.52
C LEU A 375 4.32 2.28 -10.64
N LEU A 376 3.76 2.19 -11.85
CA LEU A 376 2.37 2.55 -12.14
C LEU A 376 1.59 1.32 -12.61
N ALA A 377 0.42 1.04 -12.05
CA ALA A 377 -0.46 -0.01 -12.56
C ALA A 377 -1.66 0.58 -13.30
N HIS A 378 -1.94 0.09 -14.50
CA HIS A 378 -3.13 0.46 -15.24
C HIS A 378 -4.37 -0.19 -14.61
N ARG A 379 -5.34 0.62 -14.18
CA ARG A 379 -6.51 0.23 -13.38
C ARG A 379 -7.41 -0.84 -14.03
N THR A 380 -7.55 -0.81 -15.35
CA THR A 380 -8.43 -1.75 -16.09
C THR A 380 -7.70 -2.67 -17.06
N GLN A 381 -6.50 -2.31 -17.52
CA GLN A 381 -5.71 -3.15 -18.42
C GLN A 381 -4.75 -4.07 -17.67
N HIS A 382 -4.59 -3.89 -16.35
CA HIS A 382 -3.78 -4.76 -15.48
C HIS A 382 -2.38 -5.00 -16.03
N LEU A 383 -1.72 -3.90 -16.40
CA LEU A 383 -0.33 -3.86 -16.82
C LEU A 383 0.41 -2.91 -15.87
N LEU A 384 1.55 -3.36 -15.37
CA LEU A 384 2.52 -2.53 -14.66
C LEU A 384 3.35 -1.76 -15.68
N LEU A 385 3.64 -0.49 -15.41
CA LEU A 385 4.51 0.40 -16.16
C LEU A 385 5.59 0.95 -15.22
N ARG A 386 6.86 0.79 -15.62
CA ARG A 386 8.02 1.41 -14.97
C ARG A 386 8.38 2.68 -15.72
N VAL A 387 8.41 3.82 -15.00
CA VAL A 387 8.79 5.12 -15.53
C VAL A 387 10.11 5.56 -14.88
N PRO A 388 11.21 5.70 -15.63
CA PRO A 388 12.46 6.18 -15.05
C PRO A 388 12.32 7.63 -14.58
N VAL A 389 12.76 7.90 -13.35
CA VAL A 389 12.84 9.26 -12.81
C VAL A 389 14.24 9.80 -13.11
N PRO A 390 14.35 10.90 -13.88
CA PRO A 390 15.64 11.52 -14.13
C PRO A 390 16.24 12.14 -12.87
N GLU A 391 17.57 12.24 -12.81
CA GLU A 391 18.26 12.91 -11.71
C GLU A 391 17.85 14.38 -11.58
N ASP A 392 17.54 15.07 -12.68
CA ASP A 392 16.88 16.37 -12.63
C ASP A 392 15.38 16.23 -12.88
N LEU A 393 14.56 16.67 -11.92
CA LEU A 393 13.10 16.59 -12.00
C LEU A 393 12.50 17.44 -13.13
N ASP A 394 13.24 18.40 -13.67
CA ASP A 394 12.81 19.17 -14.85
C ASP A 394 12.65 18.25 -16.09
N GLY A 395 13.39 17.14 -16.14
CA GLY A 395 13.27 16.12 -17.19
C GLY A 395 12.11 15.12 -17.00
N LEU A 396 11.43 15.14 -15.85
CA LEU A 396 10.44 14.10 -15.49
C LEU A 396 9.27 14.05 -16.47
N ALA A 397 8.80 15.21 -16.90
CA ALA A 397 7.73 15.37 -17.89
C ALA A 397 8.01 14.56 -19.19
N ALA A 398 9.20 14.74 -19.75
CA ALA A 398 9.63 14.03 -20.96
C ALA A 398 9.77 12.51 -20.73
N ALA A 399 10.29 12.11 -19.57
CA ALA A 399 10.42 10.69 -19.21
C ALA A 399 9.06 9.99 -19.09
N VAL A 400 8.08 10.66 -18.45
CA VAL A 400 6.70 10.16 -18.32
C VAL A 400 6.02 10.06 -19.69
N GLU A 401 6.12 11.09 -20.52
CA GLU A 401 5.55 11.05 -21.88
C GLU A 401 6.16 9.90 -22.71
N ALA A 402 7.48 9.72 -22.65
CA ALA A 402 8.17 8.64 -23.33
C ALA A 402 7.71 7.26 -22.83
N ALA A 403 7.56 7.09 -21.51
CA ALA A 403 7.07 5.86 -20.92
C ALA A 403 5.63 5.54 -21.36
N LEU A 404 4.73 6.54 -21.36
CA LEU A 404 3.35 6.40 -21.82
C LEU A 404 3.26 6.08 -23.32
N LYS A 405 4.12 6.66 -24.16
CA LYS A 405 4.21 6.29 -25.58
C LYS A 405 4.69 4.85 -25.76
N SER A 406 5.69 4.43 -24.96
CA SER A 406 6.23 3.07 -25.01
C SER A 406 5.23 2.01 -24.55
N TYR A 407 4.35 2.38 -23.61
CA TYR A 407 3.33 1.50 -23.04
C TYR A 407 2.45 0.85 -24.10
N ALA A 408 2.01 1.61 -25.13
CA ALA A 408 1.18 1.07 -26.20
C ALA A 408 1.88 -0.05 -27.00
N ARG A 409 3.17 0.12 -27.26
CA ARG A 409 3.99 -0.91 -27.92
C ARG A 409 4.18 -2.13 -27.03
N GLY A 410 4.52 -1.92 -25.76
CA GLY A 410 4.68 -3.01 -24.78
C GLY A 410 3.39 -3.82 -24.60
N ARG A 411 2.25 -3.15 -24.43
CA ARG A 411 0.93 -3.78 -24.39
C ARG A 411 0.64 -4.61 -25.64
N THR A 412 0.97 -4.10 -26.82
CA THR A 412 0.72 -4.82 -28.08
C THR A 412 1.55 -6.10 -28.17
N ALA A 413 2.81 -6.05 -27.73
CA ALA A 413 3.66 -7.22 -27.66
C ALA A 413 3.07 -8.27 -26.70
N TRP A 414 2.68 -7.87 -25.49
CA TRP A 414 2.05 -8.78 -24.53
C TRP A 414 0.70 -9.33 -25.01
N LYS A 415 -0.11 -8.53 -25.69
CA LYS A 415 -1.36 -9.02 -26.29
C LYS A 415 -1.14 -10.11 -27.34
N LYS A 416 -0.08 -10.00 -28.14
CA LYS A 416 0.26 -11.01 -29.15
C LYS A 416 0.64 -12.33 -28.49
N GLU A 417 1.28 -12.28 -27.33
CA GLU A 417 1.75 -13.45 -26.60
C GLU A 417 0.66 -14.09 -25.74
N TYR A 418 -0.04 -13.29 -24.93
CA TYR A 418 -1.01 -13.77 -23.94
C TYR A 418 -2.45 -13.85 -24.46
N ALA A 419 -2.76 -13.20 -25.59
CA ALA A 419 -4.11 -13.12 -26.15
C ALA A 419 -5.21 -12.83 -25.09
N PRO A 420 -5.07 -11.77 -24.27
CA PRO A 420 -5.95 -11.53 -23.13
C PRO A 420 -7.39 -11.28 -23.58
N VAL A 421 -8.35 -11.73 -22.75
CA VAL A 421 -9.79 -11.52 -22.98
C VAL A 421 -10.29 -10.45 -22.01
N ASN A 422 -10.78 -9.32 -22.54
CA ASN A 422 -11.20 -8.17 -21.74
C ASN A 422 -10.06 -7.66 -20.80
N TRP A 423 -10.22 -7.80 -19.48
CA TRP A 423 -9.25 -7.44 -18.45
C TRP A 423 -8.32 -8.62 -18.06
N HIS A 424 -8.63 -9.82 -18.53
CA HIS A 424 -8.07 -11.06 -18.01
C HIS A 424 -6.83 -11.50 -18.77
N TRP A 425 -5.70 -11.54 -18.05
CA TRP A 425 -4.43 -12.10 -18.50
C TRP A 425 -4.18 -13.41 -17.76
N VAL A 426 -3.86 -14.49 -18.47
CA VAL A 426 -3.64 -15.81 -17.88
C VAL A 426 -2.21 -16.24 -18.09
N ASP A 427 -1.53 -16.64 -17.01
CA ASP A 427 -0.21 -17.23 -17.10
C ASP A 427 -0.22 -18.70 -16.63
N GLY A 428 0.34 -19.58 -17.45
CA GLY A 428 0.50 -21.01 -17.14
C GLY A 428 1.95 -21.43 -16.89
N SER A 429 2.89 -20.47 -16.84
CA SER A 429 4.33 -20.74 -16.80
C SER A 429 4.96 -20.50 -15.44
N ALA A 430 4.45 -19.54 -14.68
CA ALA A 430 4.90 -19.22 -13.34
C ALA A 430 4.59 -20.36 -12.35
N ARG A 431 5.50 -20.57 -11.40
CA ARG A 431 5.26 -21.53 -10.31
C ARG A 431 4.14 -21.03 -9.40
N VAL A 432 3.14 -21.85 -9.14
CA VAL A 432 2.00 -21.49 -8.28
C VAL A 432 2.16 -22.14 -6.90
N HIS A 433 2.12 -21.31 -5.87
CA HIS A 433 2.18 -21.69 -4.47
C HIS A 433 0.86 -21.33 -3.78
N HIS A 434 0.43 -22.17 -2.85
CA HIS A 434 -0.70 -21.88 -1.97
C HIS A 434 -0.16 -21.71 -0.55
N LEU A 435 -0.34 -20.52 0.01
CA LEU A 435 0.16 -20.18 1.35
C LEU A 435 -0.80 -20.63 2.44
#